data_AF-A0A8J7ZZ96-F1
#
_entry.id   AF-A0A8J7ZZ96-F1
#
_cell.length_a   1.000
_cell.length_b   1.000
_cell.length_c   1.000
_cell.angle_alpha   90.00
_cell.angle_beta   90.00
_cell.angle_gamma   90.00
#
_symmetry.space_group_name_H-M   'P 1'
#
loop_
_entity.id
_entity.type
_entity.pdbx_description
1 polymer ?
#
loop_
_entity_poly.entity_id
_entity_poly.type
_entity_poly.pdbx_seq_one_letter_code
_entity_poly.pdbx_strand_id
1 'polypeptide(L)'
;MKTNIRDWLRTLTGGQVKGGETGLRYFLGGAYNGLYFSLTTQRPLGTNVYDREWDLLIVLDACRVDALREVAPEFEFIDRVDSVWSTGSSSHEWLCKTFTQEHAEEISETVYLSTNPHTQPTFEDGKRPPRKYITPVTWADWDVVDGSQFKLLKQFSRHHRYEDHFDTIPPNVVTDQAISAGRSLDYERMILHYYQPHRPHVAAAYREQRDITDAEDHPWEAIQRGEISREDAWENYLYNLRLVLGSIRRLLDNVDAERVAITADHGELFGEMKQYGHPEGIPHPNLKKVPWALTSATDNETSTPRADITEQAEPSKEEVEDRLEHLGYI
;
A
#
# COMPACT_ATOMS: atom_id res chain seq x y z
N MET A 1 -11.00 15.28 12.62
CA MET A 1 -12.23 14.70 12.03
C MET A 1 -13.44 15.23 12.81
N LYS A 2 -14.57 15.58 12.17
CA LYS A 2 -15.74 16.13 12.87
C LYS A 2 -16.93 15.17 12.79
N THR A 3 -17.36 14.67 13.95
CA THR A 3 -18.68 14.09 14.23
C THR A 3 -19.77 14.79 13.40
N ASN A 4 -20.48 14.07 12.54
CA ASN A 4 -21.56 14.63 11.73
C ASN A 4 -22.82 13.75 11.79
N ILE A 5 -23.46 13.77 12.96
CA ILE A 5 -24.67 12.97 13.27
C ILE A 5 -25.82 13.29 12.30
N ARG A 6 -25.99 14.57 11.90
CA ARG A 6 -27.11 14.99 11.04
C ARG A 6 -26.97 14.41 9.64
N ASP A 7 -25.81 14.54 9.03
CA ASP A 7 -25.59 14.00 7.68
C ASP A 7 -25.51 12.47 7.71
N TRP A 8 -24.96 11.89 8.79
CA TRP A 8 -25.04 10.45 8.99
C TRP A 8 -26.49 9.94 9.03
N LEU A 9 -27.40 10.56 9.79
CA LEU A 9 -28.81 10.18 9.82
C LEU A 9 -29.49 10.30 8.45
N ARG A 10 -29.10 11.29 7.62
CA ARG A 10 -29.61 11.46 6.25
C ARG A 10 -29.21 10.33 5.29
N THR A 11 -28.20 9.53 5.62
CA THR A 11 -27.82 8.36 4.81
C THR A 11 -28.91 7.29 4.78
N LEU A 12 -29.73 7.17 5.84
CA LEU A 12 -30.87 6.24 5.88
C LEU A 12 -31.94 6.56 4.84
N THR A 13 -32.08 7.84 4.49
CA THR A 13 -33.05 8.31 3.48
C THR A 13 -32.47 8.37 2.07
N GLY A 14 -31.26 7.85 1.85
CA GLY A 14 -30.64 7.69 0.52
C GLY A 14 -29.98 8.93 -0.07
N GLY A 15 -30.02 10.09 0.60
CA GLY A 15 -29.58 11.37 0.02
C GLY A 15 -28.06 11.55 -0.17
N GLN A 16 -27.22 10.66 0.37
CA GLN A 16 -25.76 10.81 0.39
C GLN A 16 -24.97 9.48 0.26
N VAL A 17 -25.59 8.42 -0.25
CA VAL A 17 -24.93 7.12 -0.36
C VAL A 17 -24.10 7.04 -1.65
N LYS A 18 -22.78 6.91 -1.53
CA LYS A 18 -21.89 6.64 -2.68
C LYS A 18 -21.94 5.16 -3.08
N GLY A 19 -21.79 4.86 -4.36
CA GLY A 19 -21.50 3.50 -4.86
C GLY A 19 -22.66 2.49 -4.86
N GLY A 20 -23.92 2.93 -4.91
CA GLY A 20 -25.08 2.02 -5.06
C GLY A 20 -25.42 1.15 -3.84
N GLU A 21 -24.77 1.38 -2.70
CA GLU A 21 -25.02 0.67 -1.44
C GLU A 21 -26.39 1.07 -0.83
N THR A 22 -26.99 0.20 -0.02
CA THR A 22 -28.24 0.57 0.67
C THR A 22 -27.95 1.57 1.79
N GLY A 23 -28.83 2.55 1.99
CA GLY A 23 -28.67 3.57 3.04
C GLY A 23 -28.47 2.99 4.44
N LEU A 24 -29.09 1.85 4.74
CA LEU A 24 -28.89 1.14 6.01
C LEU A 24 -27.47 0.58 6.16
N ARG A 25 -26.89 -0.03 5.12
CA ARG A 25 -25.51 -0.54 5.19
C ARG A 25 -24.50 0.59 5.33
N TYR A 26 -24.67 1.67 4.58
CA TYR A 26 -23.82 2.85 4.69
C TYR A 26 -23.88 3.46 6.10
N PHE A 27 -25.08 3.58 6.67
CA PHE A 27 -25.30 4.04 8.03
C PHE A 27 -24.58 3.16 9.06
N LEU A 28 -24.76 1.84 9.00
CA LEU A 28 -24.11 0.91 9.93
C LEU A 28 -22.59 0.91 9.78
N GLY A 29 -22.07 1.02 8.55
CA GLY A 29 -20.64 1.15 8.26
C GLY A 29 -20.03 2.40 8.90
N GLY A 30 -20.72 3.55 8.83
CA GLY A 30 -20.30 4.78 9.49
C GLY A 30 -20.24 4.67 11.02
N ALA A 31 -21.23 4.05 11.66
CA ALA A 31 -21.18 3.80 13.10
C ALA A 31 -20.04 2.86 13.50
N TYR A 32 -19.88 1.77 12.73
CA TYR A 32 -18.81 0.81 12.95
C TYR A 32 -17.43 1.46 12.80
N ASN A 33 -17.15 2.15 11.68
CA ASN A 33 -15.86 2.80 11.46
C ASN A 33 -15.61 3.93 12.48
N GLY A 34 -16.64 4.68 12.86
CA GLY A 34 -16.54 5.69 13.91
C GLY A 34 -16.01 5.09 15.21
N LEU A 35 -16.62 3.99 15.68
CA LEU A 35 -16.17 3.29 16.89
C LEU A 35 -14.80 2.62 16.70
N TYR A 36 -14.62 1.87 15.61
CA TYR A 36 -13.40 1.11 15.32
C TYR A 36 -12.17 2.03 15.27
N PHE A 37 -12.21 3.14 14.52
CA PHE A 37 -11.06 4.05 14.46
C PHE A 37 -10.87 4.82 15.76
N SER A 38 -11.93 5.12 16.49
CA SER A 38 -11.77 5.77 17.80
C SER A 38 -11.05 4.91 18.83
N LEU A 39 -11.24 3.59 18.78
CA LEU A 39 -10.53 2.64 19.64
C LEU A 39 -9.14 2.31 19.13
N THR A 40 -9.01 2.06 17.82
CA THR A 40 -7.79 1.49 17.23
C THR A 40 -6.74 2.52 16.84
N THR A 41 -7.03 3.81 16.91
CA THR A 41 -6.00 4.85 16.82
C THR A 41 -5.25 5.01 18.14
N GLN A 42 -5.94 4.87 19.27
CA GLN A 42 -5.33 4.93 20.60
C GLN A 42 -4.71 3.60 21.03
N ARG A 43 -5.23 2.47 20.52
CA ARG A 43 -4.71 1.13 20.75
C ARG A 43 -4.70 0.35 19.44
N PRO A 44 -3.66 0.54 18.60
CA PRO A 44 -3.54 -0.16 17.34
C PRO A 44 -3.65 -1.68 17.51
N LEU A 45 -4.44 -2.30 16.63
CA LEU A 45 -4.50 -3.74 16.49
C LEU A 45 -3.48 -4.13 15.43
N GLY A 46 -2.33 -4.64 15.86
CA GLY A 46 -1.23 -5.02 14.98
C GLY A 46 0.12 -4.85 15.68
N THR A 47 1.19 -4.95 14.88
CA THR A 47 2.57 -4.69 15.26
C THR A 47 3.05 -3.53 14.40
N ASN A 48 3.52 -2.44 15.01
CA ASN A 48 4.15 -1.38 14.23
C ASN A 48 5.48 -1.90 13.68
N VAL A 49 5.84 -1.51 12.46
CA VAL A 49 7.12 -1.92 11.86
C VAL A 49 8.31 -1.37 12.65
N TYR A 50 8.16 -0.22 13.31
CA TYR A 50 9.19 0.36 14.18
C TYR A 50 9.41 -0.43 15.48
N ASP A 51 8.47 -1.29 15.88
CA ASP A 51 8.63 -2.22 17.02
C ASP A 51 9.52 -3.43 16.68
N ARG A 52 10.06 -3.49 15.47
CA ARG A 52 10.95 -4.55 14.98
C ARG A 52 12.25 -3.95 14.47
N GLU A 53 13.30 -4.74 14.55
CA GLU A 53 14.60 -4.37 14.02
C GLU A 53 14.67 -4.68 12.51
N TRP A 54 15.13 -3.72 11.72
CA TRP A 54 15.40 -3.80 10.29
C TRP A 54 16.21 -2.57 9.86
N ASP A 55 16.99 -2.71 8.80
CA ASP A 55 17.73 -1.60 8.17
C ASP A 55 17.02 -1.16 6.89
N LEU A 56 16.55 -2.17 6.11
CA LEU A 56 15.73 -1.98 4.92
C LEU A 56 14.39 -2.70 5.08
N LEU A 57 13.30 -1.95 5.03
CA LEU A 57 11.93 -2.46 5.03
C LEU A 57 11.34 -2.40 3.62
N ILE A 58 11.04 -3.55 3.06
CA ILE A 58 10.34 -3.68 1.78
C ILE A 58 8.86 -3.92 2.07
N VAL A 59 8.01 -2.99 1.65
CA VAL A 59 6.56 -3.04 1.83
C VAL A 59 5.91 -3.30 0.48
N LEU A 60 5.15 -4.40 0.39
CA LEU A 60 4.34 -4.77 -0.78
C LEU A 60 2.88 -4.39 -0.53
N ASP A 61 2.28 -3.60 -1.41
CA ASP A 61 0.87 -3.20 -1.31
C ASP A 61 -0.07 -4.41 -1.47
N ALA A 62 -0.92 -4.64 -0.48
CA ALA A 62 -1.94 -5.70 -0.49
C ALA A 62 -1.38 -7.14 -0.61
N CYS A 63 -0.16 -7.42 -0.15
CA CYS A 63 0.43 -8.77 -0.24
C CYS A 63 -0.07 -9.74 0.86
N ARG A 64 -0.71 -10.83 0.44
CA ARG A 64 -1.17 -11.90 1.35
C ARG A 64 -0.04 -12.87 1.73
N VAL A 65 -0.12 -13.39 2.95
CA VAL A 65 0.81 -14.39 3.48
C VAL A 65 0.81 -15.68 2.64
N ASP A 66 -0.37 -16.16 2.24
CA ASP A 66 -0.51 -17.38 1.44
C ASP A 66 0.04 -17.21 0.03
N ALA A 67 -0.21 -16.07 -0.60
CA ALA A 67 0.38 -15.72 -1.89
C ALA A 67 1.90 -15.66 -1.87
N LEU A 68 2.49 -14.98 -0.88
CA LEU A 68 3.96 -14.93 -0.78
C LEU A 68 4.55 -16.32 -0.55
N ARG A 69 3.91 -17.15 0.29
CA ARG A 69 4.34 -18.54 0.51
C ARG A 69 4.26 -19.39 -0.75
N GLU A 70 3.27 -19.15 -1.59
CA GLU A 70 3.06 -19.90 -2.82
C GLU A 70 4.20 -19.65 -3.83
N VAL A 71 4.61 -18.39 -3.99
CA VAL A 71 5.68 -18.02 -4.93
C VAL A 71 7.08 -18.07 -4.33
N ALA A 72 7.21 -18.09 -2.99
CA ALA A 72 8.51 -18.09 -2.30
C ALA A 72 9.52 -19.13 -2.82
N PRO A 73 9.14 -20.38 -3.15
CA PRO A 73 10.08 -21.37 -3.70
C PRO A 73 10.76 -20.96 -5.02
N GLU A 74 10.23 -19.96 -5.74
CA GLU A 74 10.81 -19.43 -6.98
C GLU A 74 11.91 -18.38 -6.73
N PHE A 75 12.09 -17.94 -5.48
CA PHE A 75 12.98 -16.85 -5.09
C PHE A 75 13.91 -17.24 -3.94
N GLU A 76 15.20 -17.46 -4.25
CA GLU A 76 16.21 -17.94 -3.30
C GLU A 76 16.43 -17.05 -2.07
N PHE A 77 16.14 -15.75 -2.17
CA PHE A 77 16.25 -14.80 -1.05
C PHE A 77 15.10 -14.91 -0.03
N ILE A 78 14.11 -15.80 -0.26
CA ILE A 78 12.98 -16.04 0.63
C ILE A 78 13.04 -17.47 1.17
N ASP A 79 13.75 -17.67 2.28
CA ASP A 79 13.82 -18.98 2.94
C ASP A 79 12.54 -19.29 3.73
N ARG A 80 12.08 -18.32 4.53
CA ARG A 80 10.92 -18.49 5.41
C ARG A 80 10.00 -17.28 5.37
N VAL A 81 8.71 -17.56 5.21
CA VAL A 81 7.63 -16.56 5.28
C VAL A 81 6.86 -16.73 6.59
N ASP A 82 7.27 -15.97 7.60
CA ASP A 82 6.48 -15.77 8.81
C ASP A 82 5.33 -14.78 8.54
N SER A 83 4.59 -14.44 9.58
CA SER A 83 3.44 -13.54 9.46
C SER A 83 3.27 -12.70 10.71
N VAL A 84 2.89 -11.45 10.52
CA VAL A 84 2.59 -10.49 11.59
C VAL A 84 1.22 -9.88 11.37
N TRP A 85 0.65 -9.28 12.41
CA TRP A 85 -0.58 -8.51 12.27
C TRP A 85 -0.22 -7.07 11.89
N SER A 86 -0.62 -6.62 10.72
CA SER A 86 -0.55 -5.23 10.29
C SER A 86 -1.45 -4.33 11.16
N THR A 87 -1.02 -3.08 11.34
CA THR A 87 -1.79 -2.01 11.99
C THR A 87 -3.03 -1.62 11.18
N GLY A 88 -3.01 -1.78 9.85
CA GLY A 88 -4.09 -1.42 8.93
C GLY A 88 -4.71 -2.58 8.17
N SER A 89 -5.92 -2.37 7.63
CA SER A 89 -6.52 -3.26 6.63
C SER A 89 -6.56 -2.66 5.22
N SER A 90 -5.99 -1.47 5.05
CA SER A 90 -5.77 -0.74 3.80
C SER A 90 -4.53 0.15 3.96
N SER A 91 -3.93 0.62 2.86
CA SER A 91 -2.71 1.43 2.92
C SER A 91 -2.92 2.72 3.69
N HIS A 92 -4.04 3.41 3.49
CA HIS A 92 -4.29 4.68 4.19
C HIS A 92 -4.41 4.48 5.72
N GLU A 93 -5.04 3.38 6.15
CA GLU A 93 -5.08 3.02 7.57
C GLU A 93 -3.70 2.65 8.11
N TRP A 94 -2.92 1.88 7.36
CA TRP A 94 -1.57 1.47 7.75
C TRP A 94 -0.64 2.68 7.87
N LEU A 95 -0.60 3.57 6.87
CA LEU A 95 0.21 4.79 6.89
C LEU A 95 -0.11 5.64 8.13
N CYS A 96 -1.39 5.89 8.40
CA CYS A 96 -1.79 6.74 9.53
C CYS A 96 -1.56 6.09 10.91
N LYS A 97 -1.43 4.75 11.01
CA LYS A 97 -1.16 4.06 12.28
C LYS A 97 0.31 3.70 12.49
N THR A 98 1.08 3.65 11.41
CA THR A 98 2.49 3.27 11.45
C THR A 98 3.38 4.48 11.72
N PHE A 99 3.08 5.62 11.08
CA PHE A 99 3.91 6.82 11.15
C PHE A 99 3.31 7.86 12.11
N THR A 100 3.45 7.61 13.40
CA THR A 100 2.89 8.44 14.48
C THR A 100 3.99 9.18 15.25
N GLN A 101 3.61 10.21 16.02
CA GLN A 101 4.56 10.96 16.85
C GLN A 101 5.27 10.08 17.91
N GLU A 102 4.70 8.92 18.25
CA GLU A 102 5.32 7.93 19.14
C GLU A 102 6.69 7.44 18.60
N HIS A 103 6.86 7.37 17.28
CA HIS A 103 8.09 6.94 16.61
C HIS A 103 8.79 8.09 15.88
N ALA A 104 8.53 9.35 16.27
CA ALA A 104 9.04 10.52 15.53
C ALA A 104 10.57 10.56 15.45
N GLU A 105 11.29 10.06 16.46
CA GLU A 105 12.75 10.02 16.47
C GLU A 105 13.27 9.05 15.39
N GLU A 106 12.77 7.82 15.36
CA GLU A 106 13.16 6.83 14.35
C GLU A 106 12.73 7.22 12.93
N ILE A 107 11.55 7.87 12.80
CA ILE A 107 11.07 8.39 11.51
C ILE A 107 12.01 9.48 10.98
N SER A 108 12.59 10.31 11.86
CA SER A 108 13.50 11.39 11.48
C SER A 108 14.81 10.94 10.83
N GLU A 109 15.19 9.68 11.04
CA GLU A 109 16.33 9.04 10.38
C GLU A 109 15.91 8.00 9.33
N THR A 110 14.62 7.99 8.95
CA THR A 110 14.07 7.08 7.94
C THR A 110 13.94 7.78 6.57
N VAL A 111 14.52 7.18 5.54
CA VAL A 111 14.21 7.48 4.13
C VAL A 111 13.00 6.64 3.70
N TYR A 112 11.93 7.28 3.23
CA TYR A 112 10.71 6.61 2.79
C TYR A 112 10.40 6.88 1.32
N LEU A 113 10.52 5.83 0.49
CA LEU A 113 10.32 5.86 -0.94
C LEU A 113 9.05 5.07 -1.29
N SER A 114 8.07 5.71 -1.91
CA SER A 114 6.74 5.11 -2.11
C SER A 114 6.18 5.36 -3.50
N THR A 115 5.55 4.33 -4.05
CA THR A 115 4.68 4.43 -5.25
C THR A 115 3.19 4.36 -4.91
N ASN A 116 2.87 4.26 -3.61
CA ASN A 116 1.51 4.18 -3.10
C ASN A 116 0.83 5.57 -3.16
N PRO A 117 -0.36 5.68 -3.79
CA PRO A 117 -1.03 6.96 -3.98
C PRO A 117 -1.59 7.58 -2.69
N HIS A 118 -1.57 6.87 -1.56
CA HIS A 118 -2.01 7.39 -0.27
C HIS A 118 -0.92 8.15 0.51
N THR A 119 0.34 8.17 0.03
CA THR A 119 1.45 8.86 0.71
C THR A 119 1.18 10.38 0.86
N GLN A 120 1.03 11.13 -0.22
CA GLN A 120 0.74 12.57 -0.22
C GLN A 120 -0.58 12.92 0.51
N PRO A 121 -1.70 12.20 0.28
CA PRO A 121 -2.92 12.36 1.07
C PRO A 121 -2.69 12.29 2.59
N THR A 122 -1.76 11.43 3.02
CA THR A 122 -1.48 11.21 4.44
C THR A 122 -0.57 12.30 5.00
N PHE A 123 0.59 12.52 4.39
CA PHE A 123 1.66 13.32 4.98
C PHE A 123 1.65 14.80 4.59
N GLU A 124 0.93 15.18 3.53
CA GLU A 124 0.84 16.57 3.06
C GLU A 124 -0.58 17.13 3.18
N ASP A 125 -1.59 16.38 2.72
CA ASP A 125 -2.98 16.85 2.72
C ASP A 125 -3.69 16.71 4.08
N GLY A 126 -3.12 15.94 5.01
CA GLY A 126 -3.75 15.66 6.30
C GLY A 126 -5.04 14.83 6.23
N LYS A 127 -5.27 14.07 5.14
CA LYS A 127 -6.43 13.18 4.99
C LYS A 127 -6.28 11.97 5.93
N ARG A 128 -7.37 11.55 6.58
CA ARG A 128 -7.38 10.43 7.54
C ARG A 128 -8.60 9.52 7.31
N PRO A 129 -8.50 8.20 7.59
CA PRO A 129 -9.65 7.31 7.57
C PRO A 129 -10.70 7.64 8.65
N PRO A 130 -11.96 7.21 8.50
CA PRO A 130 -12.51 6.54 7.32
C PRO A 130 -12.85 7.53 6.19
N ARG A 131 -12.56 7.15 4.94
CA ARG A 131 -12.90 7.96 3.76
C ARG A 131 -14.28 7.62 3.19
N LYS A 132 -14.66 6.35 3.25
CA LYS A 132 -15.90 5.86 2.62
C LYS A 132 -17.16 6.35 3.32
N TYR A 133 -17.16 6.40 4.65
CA TYR A 133 -18.37 6.58 5.46
C TYR A 133 -18.37 7.89 6.23
N ILE A 134 -19.52 8.57 6.24
CA ILE A 134 -19.79 9.63 7.23
C ILE A 134 -19.93 8.97 8.60
N THR A 135 -19.07 9.34 9.55
CA THR A 135 -19.10 8.80 10.92
C THR A 135 -19.97 9.65 11.84
N PRO A 136 -20.88 9.06 12.63
CA PRO A 136 -21.74 9.81 13.55
C PRO A 136 -20.96 10.46 14.67
N VAL A 137 -20.12 9.67 15.36
CA VAL A 137 -19.29 10.06 16.49
C VAL A 137 -17.94 9.40 16.31
N THR A 138 -16.89 10.19 16.45
CA THR A 138 -15.51 9.72 16.41
C THR A 138 -14.66 10.56 17.35
N TRP A 139 -13.78 9.90 18.09
CA TRP A 139 -12.70 10.50 18.89
C TRP A 139 -11.35 9.89 18.50
N ALA A 140 -11.26 9.48 17.22
CA ALA A 140 -10.03 8.98 16.64
C ALA A 140 -8.94 10.06 16.72
N ASP A 141 -7.77 9.65 17.21
CA ASP A 141 -6.61 10.50 17.38
C ASP A 141 -5.44 9.86 16.65
N TRP A 142 -5.23 10.29 15.41
CA TRP A 142 -4.31 9.61 14.50
C TRP A 142 -2.85 9.95 14.74
N ASP A 143 -2.56 11.06 15.45
CA ASP A 143 -1.23 11.54 15.83
C ASP A 143 -0.11 11.30 14.79
N VAL A 144 -0.45 11.50 13.50
CA VAL A 144 0.44 11.21 12.37
C VAL A 144 1.50 12.28 12.27
N VAL A 145 2.73 11.89 11.95
CA VAL A 145 3.81 12.82 11.62
C VAL A 145 3.53 13.64 10.36
N ASP A 146 4.12 14.82 10.27
CA ASP A 146 4.20 15.58 9.02
C ASP A 146 5.27 14.97 8.10
N GLY A 147 5.10 15.09 6.77
CA GLY A 147 6.06 14.55 5.81
C GLY A 147 7.49 15.11 5.95
N SER A 148 7.62 16.33 6.50
CA SER A 148 8.92 16.96 6.78
C SER A 148 9.67 16.35 7.96
N GLN A 149 9.01 15.50 8.76
CA GLN A 149 9.65 14.79 9.86
C GLN A 149 10.43 13.56 9.40
N PHE A 150 10.30 13.13 8.15
CA PHE A 150 11.15 12.06 7.59
C PHE A 150 12.53 12.63 7.21
N LYS A 151 13.56 11.78 7.25
CA LYS A 151 14.87 12.12 6.65
C LYS A 151 14.71 12.52 5.19
N LEU A 152 13.91 11.73 4.47
CA LEU A 152 13.44 11.99 3.13
C LEU A 152 12.12 11.26 2.94
N LEU A 153 11.08 11.98 2.52
CA LEU A 153 9.84 11.39 2.04
C LEU A 153 9.75 11.64 0.54
N LYS A 154 9.59 10.58 -0.26
CA LYS A 154 9.40 10.72 -1.71
C LYS A 154 8.27 9.82 -2.21
N GLN A 155 7.24 10.44 -2.79
CA GLN A 155 6.22 9.74 -3.56
C GLN A 155 6.52 9.86 -5.06
N PHE A 156 6.35 8.76 -5.78
CA PHE A 156 6.38 8.74 -7.24
C PHE A 156 4.96 8.49 -7.76
N SER A 157 4.49 9.34 -8.70
CA SER A 157 3.16 9.24 -9.31
C SER A 157 3.19 8.88 -10.79
N ARG A 158 4.22 9.28 -11.55
CA ARG A 158 4.34 9.02 -12.98
C ARG A 158 5.78 8.87 -13.41
N HIS A 159 6.00 8.06 -14.45
CA HIS A 159 7.28 7.99 -15.13
C HIS A 159 7.02 7.86 -16.64
N HIS A 160 7.32 8.93 -17.40
CA HIS A 160 7.13 9.07 -18.85
C HIS A 160 7.74 7.96 -19.74
N ARG A 161 8.46 6.99 -19.16
CA ARG A 161 9.12 5.88 -19.88
C ARG A 161 8.25 4.63 -19.99
N TYR A 162 7.12 4.56 -19.28
CA TYR A 162 6.25 3.37 -19.24
C TYR A 162 4.79 3.70 -19.56
N GLU A 163 4.52 4.94 -20.00
CA GLU A 163 3.18 5.47 -20.29
C GLU A 163 2.56 4.93 -21.58
N ASP A 164 3.30 4.16 -22.38
CA ASP A 164 2.79 3.69 -23.67
C ASP A 164 1.59 2.73 -23.52
N HIS A 165 1.40 2.13 -22.33
CA HIS A 165 0.44 1.03 -22.12
C HIS A 165 -0.42 1.09 -20.86
N PHE A 166 0.06 1.69 -19.75
CA PHE A 166 -0.73 1.82 -18.52
C PHE A 166 -0.12 2.87 -17.57
N ASP A 167 -0.98 3.46 -16.72
CA ASP A 167 -0.60 4.57 -15.82
C ASP A 167 0.07 4.11 -14.51
N THR A 168 0.04 2.81 -14.21
CA THR A 168 0.64 2.27 -12.98
C THR A 168 2.16 2.21 -13.08
N ILE A 169 2.84 2.70 -12.04
CA ILE A 169 4.31 2.69 -11.97
C ILE A 169 4.80 1.25 -11.81
N PRO A 170 5.66 0.74 -12.73
CA PRO A 170 6.26 -0.57 -12.55
C PRO A 170 7.30 -0.57 -11.43
N PRO A 171 7.56 -1.73 -10.80
CA PRO A 171 8.38 -1.80 -9.58
C PRO A 171 9.85 -1.42 -9.82
N ASN A 172 10.35 -1.48 -11.05
CA ASN A 172 11.73 -1.11 -11.36
C ASN A 172 12.02 0.37 -11.13
N VAL A 173 11.03 1.27 -11.29
CA VAL A 173 11.19 2.71 -11.10
C VAL A 173 11.58 3.03 -9.67
N VAL A 174 10.82 2.54 -8.69
CA VAL A 174 11.13 2.79 -7.27
C VAL A 174 12.40 2.05 -6.84
N THR A 175 12.69 0.91 -7.48
CA THR A 175 13.94 0.18 -7.27
C THR A 175 15.16 0.97 -7.73
N ASP A 176 15.09 1.64 -8.88
CA ASP A 176 16.17 2.51 -9.37
C ASP A 176 16.44 3.66 -8.39
N GLN A 177 15.38 4.24 -7.83
CA GLN A 177 15.49 5.31 -6.83
C GLN A 177 16.12 4.81 -5.53
N ALA A 178 15.72 3.62 -5.07
CA ALA A 178 16.26 3.02 -3.86
C ALA A 178 17.75 2.68 -3.98
N ILE A 179 18.20 2.14 -5.13
CA ILE A 179 19.62 1.89 -5.39
C ILE A 179 20.40 3.21 -5.40
N SER A 180 19.87 4.26 -6.03
CA SER A 180 20.51 5.58 -6.04
C SER A 180 20.59 6.19 -4.64
N ALA A 181 19.51 6.13 -3.87
CA ALA A 181 19.46 6.59 -2.48
C ALA A 181 20.44 5.82 -1.60
N GLY A 182 20.49 4.48 -1.75
CA GLY A 182 21.37 3.59 -0.99
C GLY A 182 22.86 3.93 -1.12
N ARG A 183 23.27 4.48 -2.27
CA ARG A 183 24.67 4.85 -2.55
C ARG A 183 25.00 6.32 -2.28
N SER A 184 24.00 7.19 -2.20
CA SER A 184 24.20 8.64 -2.17
C SER A 184 23.76 9.32 -0.88
N LEU A 185 22.90 8.68 -0.10
CA LEU A 185 22.35 9.24 1.14
C LEU A 185 22.94 8.54 2.36
N ASP A 186 23.05 9.30 3.43
CA ASP A 186 23.34 8.81 4.78
C ASP A 186 22.02 8.69 5.55
N TYR A 187 21.67 7.46 5.94
CA TYR A 187 20.41 7.12 6.61
C TYR A 187 20.59 5.91 7.52
N GLU A 188 19.79 5.85 8.60
CA GLU A 188 19.77 4.70 9.51
C GLU A 188 18.79 3.62 9.02
N ARG A 189 17.68 4.05 8.40
CA ARG A 189 16.61 3.17 7.94
C ARG A 189 16.08 3.59 6.57
N MET A 190 15.78 2.62 5.72
CA MET A 190 15.07 2.85 4.46
C MET A 190 13.80 2.02 4.39
N ILE A 191 12.69 2.65 4.02
CA ILE A 191 11.44 1.99 3.67
C ILE A 191 11.21 2.15 2.18
N LEU A 192 10.99 1.03 1.49
CA LEU A 192 10.64 0.99 0.08
C LEU A 192 9.25 0.36 -0.09
N HIS A 193 8.27 1.18 -0.49
CA HIS A 193 6.88 0.77 -0.61
C HIS A 193 6.45 0.66 -2.08
N TYR A 194 6.39 -0.60 -2.51
CA TYR A 194 5.94 -0.99 -3.83
C TYR A 194 4.42 -1.03 -3.91
N TYR A 195 3.87 -0.53 -5.01
CA TYR A 195 2.44 -0.61 -5.30
C TYR A 195 2.01 -2.00 -5.77
N GLN A 196 2.92 -2.90 -6.13
CA GLN A 196 2.59 -4.29 -6.45
C GLN A 196 2.70 -5.16 -5.19
N PRO A 197 1.86 -6.21 -5.04
CA PRO A 197 1.03 -6.86 -6.06
C PRO A 197 -0.37 -6.26 -6.32
N HIS A 198 -0.78 -5.19 -5.61
CA HIS A 198 -2.10 -4.57 -5.77
C HIS A 198 -2.48 -4.29 -7.25
N ARG A 199 -3.80 -4.27 -7.52
CA ARG A 199 -4.35 -3.96 -8.85
C ARG A 199 -4.02 -2.51 -9.29
N PRO A 200 -3.82 -2.20 -10.57
CA PRO A 200 -4.00 -3.05 -11.73
C PRO A 200 -2.97 -4.19 -11.85
N HIS A 201 -3.39 -5.35 -12.36
CA HIS A 201 -2.54 -6.52 -12.58
C HIS A 201 -1.68 -6.38 -13.86
N VAL A 202 -0.72 -5.46 -13.82
CA VAL A 202 0.11 -5.05 -14.96
C VAL A 202 1.14 -6.08 -15.45
N ALA A 203 1.42 -7.17 -14.73
CA ALA A 203 2.55 -8.05 -15.06
C ALA A 203 2.55 -8.61 -16.49
N ALA A 204 1.39 -9.05 -16.98
CA ALA A 204 1.27 -9.55 -18.35
C ALA A 204 1.42 -8.42 -19.38
N ALA A 205 0.70 -7.31 -19.18
CA ALA A 205 0.80 -6.10 -20.00
C ALA A 205 2.25 -5.57 -20.09
N TYR A 206 2.95 -5.53 -18.96
CA TYR A 206 4.35 -5.12 -18.86
C TYR A 206 5.28 -6.05 -19.66
N ARG A 207 5.10 -7.38 -19.55
CA ARG A 207 5.95 -8.33 -20.29
C ARG A 207 5.67 -8.26 -21.80
N GLU A 208 4.41 -8.13 -22.17
CA GLU A 208 3.95 -8.24 -23.56
C GLU A 208 3.98 -6.90 -24.30
N GLN A 209 4.25 -5.79 -23.61
CA GLN A 209 4.24 -4.44 -24.17
C GLN A 209 2.91 -4.15 -24.88
N ARG A 210 1.82 -4.34 -24.12
CA ARG A 210 0.45 -4.10 -24.56
C ARG A 210 -0.31 -3.35 -23.48
N ASP A 211 -1.43 -2.76 -23.87
CA ASP A 211 -2.34 -2.11 -22.94
C ASP A 211 -2.92 -3.12 -21.94
N ILE A 212 -3.24 -2.61 -20.75
CA ILE A 212 -3.92 -3.41 -19.72
C ILE A 212 -5.36 -3.68 -20.13
N THR A 213 -5.84 -4.90 -19.86
CA THR A 213 -7.23 -5.26 -20.09
C THR A 213 -8.11 -4.79 -18.93
N ASP A 214 -9.41 -4.59 -19.19
CA ASP A 214 -10.37 -4.21 -18.14
C ASP A 214 -10.42 -5.23 -16.98
N ALA A 215 -10.19 -6.51 -17.26
CA ALA A 215 -10.14 -7.55 -16.23
C ALA A 215 -8.86 -7.51 -15.37
N GLU A 216 -7.76 -7.00 -15.91
CA GLU A 216 -6.51 -6.78 -15.16
C GLU A 216 -6.60 -5.50 -14.31
N ASP A 217 -7.32 -4.48 -14.79
CA ASP A 217 -7.52 -3.20 -14.08
C ASP A 217 -8.63 -3.27 -13.01
N HIS A 218 -9.76 -3.86 -13.38
CA HIS A 218 -10.98 -3.96 -12.57
C HIS A 218 -11.38 -5.42 -12.34
N PRO A 219 -10.52 -6.23 -11.67
CA PRO A 219 -10.72 -7.68 -11.54
C PRO A 219 -12.00 -8.03 -10.78
N TRP A 220 -12.41 -7.22 -9.80
CA TRP A 220 -13.58 -7.50 -8.98
C TRP A 220 -14.88 -7.32 -9.77
N GLU A 221 -14.92 -6.27 -10.59
CA GLU A 221 -16.01 -5.98 -11.51
C GLU A 221 -16.07 -7.06 -12.61
N ALA A 222 -14.93 -7.47 -13.16
CA ALA A 222 -14.83 -8.54 -14.14
C ALA A 222 -15.32 -9.90 -13.61
N ILE A 223 -14.98 -10.25 -12.35
CA ILE A 223 -15.54 -11.43 -11.67
C ILE A 223 -17.07 -11.32 -11.54
N GLN A 224 -17.57 -10.15 -11.15
CA GLN A 224 -19.02 -9.94 -10.98
C GLN A 224 -19.79 -10.03 -12.30
N ARG A 225 -19.17 -9.61 -13.42
CA ARG A 225 -19.72 -9.75 -14.77
C ARG A 225 -19.56 -11.16 -15.35
N GLY A 226 -18.78 -12.03 -14.69
CA GLY A 226 -18.52 -13.40 -15.13
C GLY A 226 -17.52 -13.49 -16.29
N GLU A 227 -16.69 -12.47 -16.48
CA GLU A 227 -15.67 -12.40 -17.54
C GLU A 227 -14.42 -13.20 -17.19
N ILE A 228 -14.07 -13.24 -15.89
CA ILE A 228 -12.98 -14.03 -15.34
C ILE A 228 -13.46 -14.77 -14.08
N SER A 229 -12.80 -15.89 -13.76
CA SER A 229 -13.00 -16.58 -12.49
C SER A 229 -12.20 -15.92 -11.35
N ARG A 230 -12.46 -16.35 -10.11
CA ARG A 230 -11.64 -15.89 -8.97
C ARG A 230 -10.22 -16.41 -9.05
N GLU A 231 -10.08 -17.62 -9.59
CA GLU A 231 -8.81 -18.29 -9.85
C GLU A 231 -8.00 -17.51 -10.89
N ASP A 232 -8.63 -17.03 -11.97
CA ASP A 232 -7.93 -16.19 -12.96
C ASP A 232 -7.44 -14.87 -12.34
N ALA A 233 -8.25 -14.23 -11.49
CA ALA A 233 -7.82 -13.03 -10.77
C ALA A 233 -6.69 -13.31 -9.76
N TRP A 234 -6.71 -14.47 -9.10
CA TRP A 234 -5.64 -14.93 -8.22
C TRP A 234 -4.32 -15.11 -8.98
N GLU A 235 -4.36 -15.76 -10.15
CA GLU A 235 -3.18 -15.95 -10.99
C GLU A 235 -2.60 -14.61 -11.49
N ASN A 236 -3.45 -13.68 -11.90
CA ASN A 236 -3.03 -12.33 -12.28
C ASN A 236 -2.35 -11.59 -11.11
N TYR A 237 -2.90 -11.72 -9.91
CA TYR A 237 -2.32 -11.19 -8.68
C TYR A 237 -0.96 -11.83 -8.34
N LEU A 238 -0.84 -13.16 -8.41
CA LEU A 238 0.45 -13.86 -8.23
C LEU A 238 1.46 -13.46 -9.31
N TYR A 239 1.01 -13.20 -10.53
CA TYR A 239 1.90 -12.75 -11.59
C TYR A 239 2.45 -11.33 -11.31
N ASN A 240 1.62 -10.44 -10.79
CA ASN A 240 2.04 -9.13 -10.25
C ASN A 240 3.03 -9.27 -9.10
N LEU A 241 2.80 -10.23 -8.19
CA LEU A 241 3.72 -10.51 -7.09
C LEU A 241 5.09 -10.98 -7.61
N ARG A 242 5.12 -11.87 -8.61
CA ARG A 242 6.38 -12.31 -9.23
C ARG A 242 7.12 -11.15 -9.91
N LEU A 243 6.41 -10.22 -10.54
CA LEU A 243 7.01 -9.03 -11.16
C LEU A 243 7.79 -8.18 -10.14
N VAL A 244 7.17 -7.87 -9.00
CA VAL A 244 7.82 -7.07 -7.95
C VAL A 244 8.93 -7.83 -7.24
N LEU A 245 8.77 -9.13 -6.99
CA LEU A 245 9.84 -9.95 -6.43
C LEU A 245 11.08 -10.03 -7.34
N GLY A 246 10.90 -9.96 -8.66
CA GLY A 246 12.01 -9.81 -9.61
C GLY A 246 12.75 -8.49 -9.45
N SER A 247 12.04 -7.39 -9.15
CA SER A 247 12.65 -6.08 -8.88
C SER A 247 13.35 -6.05 -7.52
N ILE A 248 12.75 -6.71 -6.51
CA ILE A 248 13.36 -6.89 -5.18
C ILE A 248 14.66 -7.69 -5.28
N ARG A 249 14.72 -8.76 -6.09
CA ARG A 249 15.99 -9.47 -6.33
C ARG A 249 17.10 -8.50 -6.77
N ARG A 250 16.80 -7.66 -7.76
CA ARG A 250 17.77 -6.66 -8.24
C ARG A 250 18.12 -5.65 -7.15
N LEU A 251 17.16 -5.22 -6.34
CA LEU A 251 17.42 -4.32 -5.22
C LEU A 251 18.42 -4.94 -4.25
N LEU A 252 18.16 -6.18 -3.81
CA LEU A 252 19.00 -6.89 -2.82
C LEU A 252 20.44 -7.09 -3.30
N ASP A 253 20.66 -7.17 -4.62
CA ASP A 253 21.98 -7.26 -5.24
C ASP A 253 22.69 -5.88 -5.40
N ASN A 254 22.05 -4.77 -5.00
CA ASN A 254 22.50 -3.40 -5.30
C ASN A 254 22.30 -2.39 -4.15
N VAL A 255 22.04 -2.86 -2.92
CA VAL A 255 22.01 -2.04 -1.70
C VAL A 255 22.63 -2.83 -0.56
N ASP A 256 23.25 -2.15 0.40
CA ASP A 256 23.75 -2.79 1.62
C ASP A 256 22.71 -2.71 2.74
N ALA A 257 22.35 -3.86 3.31
CA ALA A 257 21.53 -3.95 4.51
C ALA A 257 21.75 -5.30 5.19
N GLU A 258 22.12 -5.28 6.48
CA GLU A 258 22.32 -6.51 7.25
C GLU A 258 20.98 -7.24 7.46
N ARG A 259 19.93 -6.46 7.75
CA ARG A 259 18.58 -6.96 7.97
C ARG A 259 17.58 -6.30 7.05
N VAL A 260 17.14 -7.08 6.07
CA VAL A 260 16.02 -6.74 5.19
C VAL A 260 14.77 -7.47 5.67
N ALA A 261 13.69 -6.72 5.87
CA ALA A 261 12.37 -7.28 6.14
C ALA A 261 11.44 -7.04 4.94
N ILE A 262 10.87 -8.12 4.40
CA ILE A 262 9.84 -8.07 3.35
C ILE A 262 8.48 -8.32 4.00
N THR A 263 7.61 -7.32 3.93
CA THR A 263 6.28 -7.31 4.54
C THR A 263 5.24 -6.72 3.58
N ALA A 264 4.00 -6.62 4.06
CA ALA A 264 2.94 -5.85 3.43
C ALA A 264 2.34 -4.84 4.41
N ASP A 265 1.72 -3.79 3.88
CA ASP A 265 0.89 -2.86 4.64
C ASP A 265 -0.48 -3.47 4.97
N HIS A 266 -1.02 -4.31 4.09
CA HIS A 266 -2.20 -5.16 4.30
C HIS A 266 -2.20 -6.32 3.29
N GLY A 267 -3.22 -7.17 3.35
CA GLY A 267 -3.52 -8.20 2.35
C GLY A 267 -4.71 -7.82 1.45
N GLU A 268 -5.30 -8.81 0.79
CA GLU A 268 -6.33 -8.59 -0.23
C GLU A 268 -7.46 -9.64 -0.13
N LEU A 269 -8.72 -9.22 -0.28
CA LEU A 269 -9.86 -10.14 -0.31
C LEU A 269 -10.24 -10.51 -1.75
N PHE A 270 -10.48 -11.80 -1.96
CA PHE A 270 -10.90 -12.41 -3.22
C PHE A 270 -12.34 -12.97 -3.12
N GLY A 271 -13.16 -12.39 -2.25
CA GLY A 271 -14.57 -12.75 -2.08
C GLY A 271 -14.92 -13.33 -0.70
N GLU A 272 -13.97 -13.38 0.23
CA GLU A 272 -14.21 -13.77 1.62
C GLU A 272 -15.26 -12.85 2.25
N MET A 273 -16.23 -13.44 2.94
CA MET A 273 -17.39 -12.72 3.49
C MET A 273 -18.13 -11.85 2.45
N LYS A 274 -18.06 -12.21 1.16
CA LYS A 274 -18.62 -11.46 0.01
C LYS A 274 -18.00 -10.07 -0.18
N GLN A 275 -16.77 -9.87 0.30
CA GLN A 275 -16.00 -8.66 0.09
C GLN A 275 -14.81 -8.95 -0.82
N TYR A 276 -14.47 -7.96 -1.65
CA TYR A 276 -13.29 -7.95 -2.51
C TYR A 276 -12.51 -6.68 -2.21
N GLY A 277 -11.22 -6.69 -2.52
CA GLY A 277 -10.36 -5.56 -2.19
C GLY A 277 -10.00 -5.52 -0.69
N HIS A 278 -9.57 -4.35 -0.25
CA HIS A 278 -9.06 -4.09 1.10
C HIS A 278 -9.80 -2.90 1.75
N PRO A 279 -11.08 -3.10 2.13
CA PRO A 279 -11.85 -2.08 2.82
C PRO A 279 -11.19 -1.63 4.14
N GLU A 280 -11.26 -0.33 4.41
CA GLU A 280 -10.78 0.29 5.65
C GLU A 280 -11.49 -0.26 6.88
N GLY A 281 -10.73 -0.51 7.95
CA GLY A 281 -11.26 -0.83 9.26
C GLY A 281 -11.83 -2.24 9.40
N ILE A 282 -11.43 -3.19 8.55
CA ILE A 282 -11.92 -4.57 8.58
C ILE A 282 -10.86 -5.49 9.22
N PRO A 283 -11.13 -6.06 10.42
CA PRO A 283 -10.19 -6.93 11.12
C PRO A 283 -10.22 -8.37 10.59
N HIS A 284 -10.13 -8.54 9.27
CA HIS A 284 -10.09 -9.86 8.63
C HIS A 284 -8.65 -10.38 8.55
N PRO A 285 -8.37 -11.66 8.88
CA PRO A 285 -7.01 -12.20 8.80
C PRO A 285 -6.37 -12.07 7.41
N ASN A 286 -7.10 -12.27 6.31
CA ASN A 286 -6.55 -12.10 4.96
C ASN A 286 -6.25 -10.64 4.58
N LEU A 287 -6.67 -9.66 5.40
CA LEU A 287 -6.30 -8.25 5.24
C LEU A 287 -5.23 -7.83 6.23
N LYS A 288 -5.36 -8.25 7.49
CA LYS A 288 -4.50 -7.76 8.56
C LYS A 288 -3.34 -8.69 8.88
N LYS A 289 -3.35 -9.95 8.45
CA LYS A 289 -2.21 -10.86 8.64
C LYS A 289 -1.34 -10.81 7.39
N VAL A 290 -0.19 -10.17 7.52
CA VAL A 290 0.73 -9.86 6.42
C VAL A 290 2.01 -10.69 6.53
N PRO A 291 2.71 -10.97 5.41
CA PRO A 291 3.98 -11.69 5.45
C PRO A 291 5.03 -10.94 6.26
N TRP A 292 5.99 -11.68 6.81
CA TRP A 292 7.22 -11.14 7.36
C TRP A 292 8.35 -12.11 7.02
N ALA A 293 9.09 -11.82 5.96
CA ALA A 293 10.23 -12.60 5.53
C ALA A 293 11.52 -11.80 5.79
N LEU A 294 12.53 -12.46 6.36
CA LEU A 294 13.82 -11.85 6.66
C LEU A 294 14.86 -12.32 5.66
N THR A 295 15.70 -11.40 5.21
CA THR A 295 16.86 -11.64 4.34
C THR A 295 17.92 -10.57 4.57
N SER A 296 18.96 -10.54 3.74
CA SER A 296 20.02 -9.52 3.74
C SER A 296 20.23 -9.00 2.32
N ALA A 297 20.87 -7.84 2.19
CA ALA A 297 21.26 -7.26 0.91
C ALA A 297 22.75 -6.92 0.91
N THR A 298 23.35 -6.99 -0.28
CA THR A 298 24.74 -6.57 -0.48
C THR A 298 24.84 -5.88 -1.83
N ASP A 299 25.42 -4.70 -1.84
CA ASP A 299 25.65 -3.98 -3.08
C ASP A 299 26.81 -4.61 -3.88
N ASN A 300 26.44 -5.38 -4.91
CA ASN A 300 27.39 -5.97 -5.85
C ASN A 300 27.65 -5.08 -7.09
N GLU A 301 27.09 -3.86 -7.09
CA GLU A 301 27.22 -2.88 -8.18
C GLU A 301 26.80 -3.40 -9.57
N THR A 302 25.88 -4.37 -9.62
CA THR A 302 25.42 -4.99 -10.88
C THR A 302 24.49 -4.08 -11.69
N SER A 303 23.98 -3.01 -11.08
CA SER A 303 23.08 -2.04 -11.69
C SER A 303 23.50 -0.60 -11.33
N THR A 304 23.54 0.27 -12.34
CA THR A 304 23.87 1.70 -12.19
C THR A 304 22.74 2.56 -12.78
N PRO A 305 21.60 2.67 -12.06
CA PRO A 305 20.50 3.48 -12.53
C PRO A 305 20.91 4.95 -12.62
N ARG A 306 20.52 5.63 -13.71
CA ARG A 306 20.66 7.09 -13.87
C ARG A 306 19.51 7.83 -13.19
N ALA A 307 19.12 7.36 -12.02
CA ALA A 307 18.11 7.97 -11.18
C ALA A 307 18.81 8.98 -10.27
N ASP A 308 18.42 10.25 -10.32
CA ASP A 308 18.75 11.21 -9.27
C ASP A 308 17.50 11.47 -8.45
N ILE A 309 17.53 11.01 -7.20
CA ILE A 309 16.40 11.10 -6.29
C ILE A 309 16.05 12.55 -5.92
N THR A 310 17.04 13.44 -5.99
CA THR A 310 16.88 14.87 -5.69
C THR A 310 16.31 15.64 -6.87
N GLU A 311 16.52 15.18 -8.10
CA GLU A 311 16.04 15.84 -9.33
C GLU A 311 14.67 15.35 -9.80
N GLN A 312 14.12 14.25 -9.26
CA GLN A 312 12.77 13.82 -9.62
C GLN A 312 11.71 14.72 -9.00
N ALA A 313 10.85 15.28 -9.86
CA ALA A 313 9.69 16.05 -9.45
C ALA A 313 8.70 15.16 -8.67
N GLU A 314 8.13 15.72 -7.61
CA GLU A 314 7.02 15.09 -6.91
C GLU A 314 5.73 15.22 -7.72
N PRO A 315 4.78 14.28 -7.52
CA PRO A 315 3.44 14.42 -8.04
C PRO A 315 2.83 15.79 -7.78
N SER A 316 2.13 16.34 -8.77
CA SER A 316 1.11 17.34 -8.47
C SER A 316 -0.06 16.70 -7.73
N LYS A 317 -0.77 17.50 -6.93
CA LYS A 317 -1.96 17.05 -6.20
C LYS A 317 -3.04 16.53 -7.15
N GLU A 318 -3.20 17.18 -8.29
CA GLU A 318 -4.14 16.79 -9.33
C GLU A 318 -3.84 15.39 -9.87
N GLU A 319 -2.57 15.04 -10.08
CA GLU A 319 -2.17 13.70 -10.54
C GLU A 319 -2.45 12.61 -9.51
N VAL A 320 -2.27 12.92 -8.23
CA VAL A 320 -2.59 11.96 -7.16
C VAL A 320 -4.10 11.80 -6.99
N GLU A 321 -4.87 12.87 -7.12
CA GLU A 321 -6.33 12.80 -7.09
C GLU A 321 -6.89 12.04 -8.29
N ASP A 322 -6.39 12.28 -9.50
CA ASP A 322 -6.73 11.53 -10.73
C ASP A 322 -6.47 10.02 -10.57
N ARG A 323 -5.29 9.66 -10.05
CA ARG A 323 -4.95 8.26 -9.77
C ARG A 323 -5.87 7.63 -8.71
N LEU A 324 -6.19 8.35 -7.64
CA LEU A 324 -7.10 7.86 -6.61
C LEU A 324 -8.53 7.70 -7.13
N GLU A 325 -8.99 8.57 -8.03
CA GLU A 325 -10.31 8.47 -8.67
C GLU A 325 -10.39 7.25 -9.57
N HIS A 326 -9.39 7.05 -10.44
CA HIS A 326 -9.31 5.88 -11.32
C HIS A 326 -9.32 4.55 -10.55
N LEU A 327 -8.68 4.50 -9.38
CA LEU A 327 -8.66 3.33 -8.50
C LEU A 327 -9.93 3.14 -7.66
N GLY A 328 -10.85 4.12 -7.69
CA GLY A 328 -12.14 4.08 -7.00
C GLY A 328 -12.10 4.51 -5.52
N TYR A 329 -11.10 5.31 -5.11
CA TYR A 329 -10.94 5.73 -3.71
C TYR A 329 -11.65 7.04 -3.33
N ILE A 330 -12.06 7.87 -4.30
CA ILE A 330 -12.72 9.17 -4.05
C ILE A 330 -14.03 9.34 -4.78
#